data_AF-A0A8C9CQZ2-F1
#
_entry.id   AF-A0A8C9CQZ2-F1
#
_cell.length_a   1.000
_cell.length_b   1.000
_cell.length_c   1.000
_cell.angle_alpha   90.00
_cell.angle_beta   90.00
_cell.angle_gamma   90.00
#
_symmetry.space_group_name_H-M   'P 1'
#
loop_
_entity.id
_entity.type
_entity.pdbx_description
1 polymer ?
#
loop_
_entity_poly.entity_id
_entity_poly.type
_entity_poly.pdbx_seq_one_letter_code
_entity_poly.pdbx_strand_id
1 'polypeptide(L)'
;MCLLAIYMSSFEKCLFKSSAHFLIGVLVFLILSYMTCLYILEINPLSVTSFANIFSHSTGCLFILFMVSFAVQKLLSLIRSHLFISALISITLGDGSKKLLL
;
A
#
# COMPACT_ATOMS: atom_id res chain seq x y z
N MET A 1 3.84 17.40 -20.12
CA MET A 1 2.53 16.84 -19.72
C MET A 1 2.43 15.33 -19.95
N CYS A 2 2.81 14.80 -21.13
CA CYS A 2 2.69 13.36 -21.46
C CYS A 2 3.45 12.42 -20.49
N LEU A 3 4.69 12.75 -20.11
CA LEU A 3 5.54 11.92 -19.26
C LEU A 3 4.98 11.76 -17.83
N LEU A 4 4.36 12.83 -17.30
CA LEU A 4 3.68 12.80 -16.00
C LEU A 4 2.47 11.86 -16.01
N ALA A 5 1.65 11.94 -17.07
CA ALA A 5 0.46 11.12 -17.21
C ALA A 5 0.80 9.63 -17.33
N ILE A 6 1.87 9.30 -18.08
CA ILE A 6 2.38 7.93 -18.19
C ILE A 6 2.89 7.43 -16.84
N TYR A 7 3.63 8.26 -16.09
CA TYR A 7 4.14 7.90 -14.77
C TYR A 7 3.01 7.66 -13.75
N MET A 8 1.99 8.52 -13.70
CA MET A 8 0.81 8.33 -12.84
C MET A 8 0.01 7.09 -13.22
N SER A 9 -0.23 6.87 -14.52
CA SER A 9 -0.94 5.68 -15.00
C SER A 9 -0.19 4.38 -14.69
N SER A 10 1.14 4.38 -14.87
CA SER A 10 1.98 3.22 -14.56
C SER A 10 2.04 2.97 -13.06
N PHE A 11 2.10 4.03 -12.25
CA PHE A 11 2.15 3.93 -10.80
C PHE A 11 0.85 3.35 -10.23
N GLU A 12 -0.31 3.81 -10.70
CA GLU A 12 -1.62 3.33 -10.25
C GLU A 12 -1.83 1.85 -10.59
N LYS A 13 -1.43 1.41 -11.79
CA LYS A 13 -1.47 -0.01 -12.20
C LYS A 13 -0.56 -0.90 -11.34
N CYS A 14 0.64 -0.42 -11.03
CA CYS A 14 1.58 -1.17 -10.18
C CYS A 14 1.06 -1.29 -8.74
N LEU A 15 0.52 -0.21 -8.19
CA LEU A 15 -0.11 -0.21 -6.85
C LEU A 15 -1.28 -1.18 -6.77
N PHE A 16 -2.15 -1.18 -7.78
CA PHE A 16 -3.34 -2.03 -7.79
C PHE A 16 -2.96 -3.51 -7.82
N LYS A 17 -1.95 -3.88 -8.63
CA LYS A 17 -1.45 -5.25 -8.71
C LYS A 17 -0.81 -5.70 -7.39
N SER A 18 0.03 -4.85 -6.77
CA SER A 18 0.67 -5.16 -5.49
C SER A 18 -0.33 -5.25 -4.34
N SER A 19 -1.34 -4.36 -4.33
CA SER A 19 -2.41 -4.35 -3.32
C SER A 19 -3.26 -5.61 -3.41
N ALA A 20 -3.63 -6.04 -4.62
CA ALA A 20 -4.38 -7.28 -4.82
C ALA A 20 -3.61 -8.52 -4.32
N HIS A 21 -2.31 -8.61 -4.63
CA HIS A 21 -1.49 -9.73 -4.16
C HIS A 21 -1.34 -9.76 -2.63
N PHE A 22 -1.16 -8.59 -2.01
CA PHE A 22 -1.10 -8.46 -0.56
C PHE A 22 -2.44 -8.83 0.09
N LEU A 23 -3.56 -8.33 -0.46
CA LEU A 23 -4.91 -8.62 0.02
C LEU A 23 -5.22 -10.12 -0.05
N ILE A 24 -4.84 -10.79 -1.13
CA ILE A 24 -4.99 -12.24 -1.28
C ILE A 24 -4.20 -12.99 -0.20
N GLY A 25 -2.95 -12.60 0.06
CA GLY A 25 -2.15 -13.21 1.13
C GLY A 25 -2.77 -13.06 2.51
N VAL A 26 -3.27 -11.87 2.84
CA VAL A 26 -3.98 -11.60 4.10
C VAL A 26 -5.26 -12.41 4.19
N LEU A 27 -6.01 -12.54 3.09
CA LEU A 27 -7.28 -13.26 3.04
C LEU A 27 -7.08 -14.78 3.22
N VAL A 28 -6.04 -15.36 2.60
CA VAL A 28 -5.66 -16.77 2.81
C VAL A 28 -5.23 -17.03 4.26
N PHE A 29 -4.42 -16.14 4.82
CA PHE A 29 -4.01 -16.23 6.23
C PHE A 29 -5.21 -16.15 7.18
N LEU A 30 -6.15 -15.23 6.92
CA LEU A 30 -7.37 -15.07 7.70
C LEU A 30 -8.24 -16.33 7.65
N ILE A 31 -8.44 -16.91 6.46
CA ILE A 31 -9.21 -18.14 6.28
C ILE A 31 -8.56 -19.30 7.02
N LEU A 32 -7.25 -19.49 6.88
CA LEU A 32 -6.53 -20.59 7.56
C LEU A 32 -6.62 -20.46 9.08
N SER A 33 -6.48 -19.23 9.59
CA SER A 33 -6.61 -18.97 11.02
C SER A 33 -8.05 -19.16 11.52
N TYR A 34 -9.05 -18.79 10.72
CA TYR A 34 -10.46 -19.03 11.05
C TYR A 34 -10.78 -20.54 11.14
N MET A 35 -10.30 -21.35 10.19
CA MET A 35 -10.47 -22.80 10.22
C MET A 35 -9.78 -23.42 11.44
N THR A 36 -8.58 -22.93 11.78
CA THR A 36 -7.85 -23.38 12.98
C THR A 36 -8.61 -23.02 14.26
N CYS A 37 -9.22 -21.83 14.32
CA CYS A 37 -10.05 -21.39 15.44
C CYS A 37 -11.28 -22.30 15.62
N LEU A 38 -11.95 -22.64 14.52
CA LEU A 38 -13.10 -23.56 14.52
C LEU A 38 -12.71 -24.97 14.98
N TYR A 39 -11.57 -25.48 14.51
CA TYR A 39 -11.06 -26.79 14.94
C TYR A 39 -10.73 -26.83 16.44
N ILE A 40 -10.10 -25.77 16.96
CA ILE A 40 -9.81 -25.65 18.41
C ILE A 40 -11.11 -25.51 19.22
N LEU A 41 -12.09 -24.76 18.71
CA LEU A 41 -13.42 -24.61 19.31
C LEU A 41 -14.15 -25.95 19.45
N GLU A 42 -14.00 -26.84 18.46
CA GLU A 42 -14.59 -28.19 18.47
C GLU A 42 -13.94 -29.10 19.53
N ILE A 43 -12.63 -28.99 19.75
CA ILE A 43 -11.89 -29.83 20.70
C ILE A 43 -11.98 -29.30 22.14
N ASN A 44 -11.93 -27.99 22.33
CA ASN A 44 -11.96 -27.39 23.67
C ASN A 44 -12.63 -26.00 23.67
N PRO A 45 -13.93 -25.92 23.99
CA PRO A 45 -14.65 -24.66 24.01
C PRO A 45 -14.19 -23.69 25.12
N LEU A 46 -13.43 -24.14 26.12
CA LEU A 46 -12.93 -23.26 27.19
C LEU A 46 -11.76 -22.37 26.76
N SER A 47 -10.99 -22.77 25.74
CA SER A 47 -9.87 -21.96 25.22
C SER A 47 -10.30 -20.84 24.24
N VAL A 48 -11.60 -20.71 24.00
CA VAL A 48 -12.18 -19.85 22.95
C VAL A 48 -12.05 -18.38 23.27
N THR A 49 -12.29 -17.98 24.51
CA THR A 49 -12.36 -16.56 24.90
C THR A 49 -11.00 -15.87 24.80
N SER A 50 -9.92 -16.54 25.22
CA SER A 50 -8.56 -16.00 25.13
C SER A 50 -8.04 -16.00 23.69
N PHE A 51 -8.28 -17.09 22.95
CA PHE A 51 -7.84 -17.21 21.56
C PHE A 51 -8.55 -16.22 20.64
N ALA A 52 -9.87 -16.07 20.76
CA ALA A 52 -10.65 -15.11 19.98
C ALA A 52 -10.20 -13.67 20.20
N ASN A 53 -9.83 -13.30 21.43
CA ASN A 53 -9.38 -11.96 21.77
C ASN A 53 -7.98 -11.64 21.21
N ILE A 54 -7.06 -12.61 21.23
CA ILE A 54 -5.72 -12.46 20.64
C ILE A 54 -5.82 -12.38 19.10
N PHE A 55 -6.68 -13.22 18.52
CA PHE A 55 -6.88 -13.26 17.07
C PHE A 55 -7.56 -12.01 16.51
N SER A 56 -8.59 -11.48 17.20
CA SER A 56 -9.26 -10.25 16.80
C SER A 56 -8.30 -9.05 16.86
N HIS A 57 -7.48 -8.98 17.90
CA HIS A 57 -6.47 -7.93 18.04
C HIS A 57 -5.39 -8.04 16.95
N SER A 58 -4.89 -9.24 16.67
CA SER A 58 -3.91 -9.48 15.61
C SER A 58 -4.46 -9.09 14.23
N THR A 59 -5.67 -9.52 13.90
CA THR A 59 -6.35 -9.20 12.63
C THR A 59 -6.60 -7.70 12.49
N GLY A 60 -7.06 -7.05 13.56
CA GLY A 60 -7.25 -5.60 13.61
C GLY A 60 -5.94 -4.84 13.40
N CYS A 61 -4.85 -5.28 14.04
CA CYS A 61 -3.54 -4.66 13.90
C CYS A 61 -2.99 -4.81 12.47
N LEU A 62 -3.11 -6.00 11.87
CA LEU A 62 -2.74 -6.23 10.46
C LEU A 62 -3.54 -5.35 9.50
N PHE A 63 -4.84 -5.18 9.74
CA PHE A 63 -5.69 -4.30 8.94
C PHE A 63 -5.25 -2.84 9.04
N ILE A 64 -4.94 -2.36 10.25
CA ILE A 64 -4.43 -0.99 10.46
C ILE A 64 -3.08 -0.80 9.75
N LEU A 65 -2.15 -1.74 9.90
CA LEU A 65 -0.85 -1.70 9.22
C LEU A 65 -0.98 -1.69 7.69
N PHE A 66 -1.93 -2.45 7.15
CA PHE A 66 -2.24 -2.42 5.72
C PHE A 66 -2.77 -1.05 5.28
N MET A 67 -3.73 -0.50 6.01
CA MET A 67 -4.28 0.83 5.73
C MET A 67 -3.22 1.94 5.81
N VAL A 68 -2.34 1.88 6.82
CA VAL A 68 -1.21 2.82 6.97
C VAL A 68 -0.23 2.66 5.81
N SER A 69 0.14 1.43 5.46
CA SER A 69 1.06 1.16 4.33
C SER A 69 0.50 1.67 3.00
N PHE A 70 -0.80 1.49 2.78
CA PHE A 70 -1.49 1.98 1.60
C PHE A 70 -1.52 3.52 1.55
N ALA A 71 -1.84 4.16 2.68
CA ALA A 71 -1.81 5.62 2.79
C ALA A 71 -0.41 6.20 2.57
N VAL A 72 0.61 5.58 3.17
CA VAL A 72 2.03 5.96 3.00
C VAL A 72 2.48 5.77 1.56
N GLN A 73 2.14 4.65 0.91
CA GLN A 73 2.47 4.43 -0.50
C GLN A 73 1.82 5.48 -1.40
N LYS A 74 0.56 5.85 -1.15
CA LYS A 74 -0.14 6.90 -1.88
C LYS A 74 0.49 8.28 -1.64
N LEU A 75 0.89 8.59 -0.41
CA LEU A 75 1.57 9.84 -0.07
C LEU A 75 2.96 9.95 -0.72
N LEU A 76 3.77 8.89 -0.64
CA LEU A 76 5.10 8.82 -1.27
C LEU A 76 5.00 8.98 -2.79
N SER A 77 3.97 8.40 -3.41
CA SER A 77 3.72 8.58 -4.84
C SER A 77 3.46 10.02 -5.24
N LEU A 78 2.70 10.74 -4.40
CA LEU A 78 2.35 12.13 -4.62
C LEU A 78 3.60 13.01 -4.48
N ILE A 79 4.39 12.82 -3.43
CA ILE A 79 5.65 13.53 -3.21
C ILE A 79 6.60 13.30 -4.40
N ARG A 80 6.76 12.05 -4.85
CA ARG A 80 7.62 11.71 -5.99
C ARG A 80 7.14 12.35 -7.29
N SER A 81 5.82 12.41 -7.52
CA SER A 81 5.25 13.08 -8.69
C SER A 81 5.52 14.58 -8.68
N HIS A 82 5.39 15.23 -7.52
CA HIS A 82 5.67 16.66 -7.35
C HIS A 82 7.15 16.99 -7.56
N LEU A 83 8.06 16.17 -7.01
CA LEU A 83 9.49 16.32 -7.24
C LEU A 83 9.83 16.20 -8.73
N PHE A 84 9.18 15.26 -9.43
CA PHE A 84 9.36 15.06 -10.86
C PHE A 84 8.89 16.25 -11.69
N ILE A 85 7.74 16.85 -11.33
CA ILE A 85 7.24 18.09 -11.95
C ILE A 85 8.22 19.23 -11.73
N SER A 86 8.68 19.42 -10.48
CA SER A 86 9.62 20.48 -10.12
C SER A 86 10.93 20.36 -10.90
N ALA A 87 11.48 19.15 -11.00
CA ALA A 87 12.69 18.89 -11.78
C ALA A 87 12.50 19.19 -13.29
N LEU A 88 11.36 18.82 -13.87
CA LEU A 88 11.05 19.16 -15.26
C LEU A 88 11.02 20.67 -15.49
N ILE A 89 10.39 21.43 -14.59
CA ILE A 89 10.35 22.89 -14.65
C ILE A 89 11.78 23.46 -14.58
N SER A 90 12.60 22.99 -13.63
CA SER A 90 14.00 23.42 -13.50
C SER A 90 14.84 23.14 -14.75
N ILE A 91 14.64 22.00 -15.42
CA ILE A 91 15.34 21.67 -16.68
C ILE A 91 14.95 22.65 -17.79
N THR A 92 13.65 22.94 -17.95
CA THR A 92 13.17 23.89 -18.97
C THR A 92 13.62 25.32 -18.70
N LEU A 93 13.72 25.72 -17.42
CA LEU A 93 14.16 27.05 -17.01
C LEU A 93 15.68 27.23 -17.16
N GLY A 94 16.46 26.22 -16.82
CA GLY A 94 17.92 26.23 -16.92
C GLY A 94 18.45 26.25 -18.37
N ASP A 95 17.68 25.72 -19.32
CA ASP A 95 18.04 25.75 -20.74
C ASP A 95 17.74 27.11 -21.41
N GLY A 96 16.67 27.80 -20.96
CA GLY A 96 16.34 29.16 -21.42
C GLY A 96 17.39 30.22 -21.05
N SER A 97 18.07 30.05 -19.92
CA SER A 97 19.07 31.04 -19.44
C SER A 97 20.36 31.06 -20.27
N LYS A 98 20.69 29.97 -20.97
CA LYS A 98 21.89 29.88 -21.82
C LYS A 98 21.69 30.58 -23.18
N LYS A 99 20.44 30.78 -23.60
CA LYS A 99 20.08 31.36 -24.90
C LYS A 99 19.81 32.87 -24.84
N LEU A 100 19.76 33.45 -23.64
CA LEU A 100 19.57 34.90 -23.41
C LEU A 100 20.91 35.64 -23.19
N LEU A 101 22.02 34.92 -23.04
CA LEU A 101 23.37 35.45 -22.80
C LEU A 101 24.30 35.34 -24.03
N LEU A 102 23.75 35.02 -25.21
CA LEU A 102 24.44 34.93 -26.50
C LEU A 102 23.66 35.74 -27.53
#